data_AF-W8Y4D9-F1
#
_entry.id   AF-W8Y4D9-F1
#
_cell.length_a   1.000
_cell.length_b   1.000
_cell.length_c   1.000
_cell.angle_alpha   90.00
_cell.angle_beta   90.00
_cell.angle_gamma   90.00
#
_symmetry.space_group_name_H-M   'P 1'
#
loop_
_entity.id
_entity.type
_entity.pdbx_description
1 polymer ?
#
loop_
_entity_poly.entity_id
_entity_poly.type
_entity_poly.pdbx_seq_one_letter_code
_entity_poly.pdbx_strand_id
1 'polypeptide(L)'
;MKEYLRAIVTYYALDKWVIETFSIEQIQSLNKGDLVKSIMNKYDIKEAAVVGDRLSDINAAKDNGLLAIGCNFDFAQEDELAQADVVIDDLMELKGILPAVQR
;
A
#
# COMPACT_ATOMS: atom_id res chain seq x y z
N MET A 1 -2.44 5.18 18.84
CA MET A 1 -1.98 4.74 17.51
C MET A 1 -1.33 5.85 16.67
N LYS A 2 -1.94 7.03 16.50
CA LYS A 2 -1.30 8.16 15.77
C LYS A 2 0.11 8.49 16.28
N GLU A 3 0.30 8.47 17.59
CA GLU A 3 1.61 8.67 18.23
C GLU A 3 2.62 7.56 17.94
N TYR A 4 2.16 6.31 17.81
CA TYR A 4 3.02 5.17 17.50
C TYR A 4 3.52 5.23 16.06
N LEU A 5 2.62 5.49 15.11
CA LEU A 5 2.98 5.66 13.70
C LEU A 5 3.92 6.86 13.50
N ARG A 6 3.64 7.97 14.19
CA ARG A 6 4.54 9.14 14.22
C ARG A 6 5.91 8.79 14.78
N ALA A 7 5.99 8.03 15.85
CA ALA A 7 7.27 7.60 16.43
C ALA A 7 8.08 6.74 15.43
N ILE A 8 7.45 5.82 14.70
CA ILE A 8 8.12 5.02 13.66
C ILE A 8 8.67 5.91 12.54
N VAL A 9 7.85 6.83 12.02
CA VAL A 9 8.26 7.74 10.94
C VAL A 9 9.46 8.58 11.38
N THR A 10 9.40 9.16 12.58
CA THR A 10 10.50 9.98 13.11
C THR A 10 11.75 9.16 13.36
N TYR A 11 11.63 7.97 13.95
CA TYR A 11 12.78 7.14 14.31
C TYR A 11 13.57 6.68 13.07
N TYR A 12 12.87 6.27 12.01
CA TYR A 12 13.48 5.81 10.77
C TYR A 12 13.65 6.92 9.71
N ALA A 13 13.23 8.16 10.02
CA ALA A 13 13.22 9.30 9.09
C ALA A 13 12.53 8.97 7.75
N LEU A 14 11.38 8.31 7.82
CA LEU A 14 10.62 7.86 6.64
C LEU A 14 9.97 9.04 5.90
N ASP A 15 9.80 10.18 6.57
CA ASP A 15 9.29 11.44 6.01
C ASP A 15 10.12 11.97 4.83
N LYS A 16 11.33 11.43 4.62
CA LYS A 16 12.14 11.67 3.41
C LYS A 16 11.56 11.00 2.14
N TRP A 17 10.73 9.98 2.31
CA TRP A 17 10.24 9.13 1.22
C TRP A 17 8.71 9.04 1.18
N VAL A 18 8.02 9.20 2.32
CA VAL A 18 6.57 9.16 2.41
C VAL A 18 6.00 10.56 2.71
N ILE A 19 4.94 10.93 1.97
CA ILE A 19 4.27 12.24 2.13
C ILE A 19 3.41 12.25 3.40
N GLU A 20 2.66 11.18 3.64
CA GLU A 20 1.77 11.05 4.80
C GLU A 20 1.56 9.57 5.15
N THR A 21 1.28 9.30 6.42
CA THR A 21 0.96 7.96 6.91
C THR A 21 -0.48 7.87 7.41
N PHE A 22 -1.14 6.78 7.06
CA PHE A 22 -2.53 6.52 7.41
C PHE A 22 -2.66 5.24 8.23
N SER A 23 -3.76 5.12 8.97
CA SER A 23 -4.11 3.90 9.70
C SER A 23 -5.59 3.60 9.51
N ILE A 24 -5.95 2.32 9.42
CA ILE A 24 -7.35 1.88 9.33
C ILE A 24 -8.17 2.35 10.54
N GLU A 25 -7.54 2.60 11.69
CA GLU A 25 -8.22 3.16 12.88
C GLU A 25 -8.65 4.63 12.69
N GLN A 26 -8.18 5.29 11.63
CA GLN A 26 -8.58 6.68 11.31
C GLN A 26 -9.91 6.76 10.56
N ILE A 27 -10.45 5.62 10.12
CA ILE A 27 -11.72 5.52 9.40
C ILE A 27 -12.71 4.63 10.14
N GLN A 28 -14.01 4.89 9.98
CA GLN A 28 -15.05 4.16 10.73
C GLN A 28 -15.22 2.70 10.29
N SER A 29 -15.04 2.40 9.01
CA SER A 29 -15.29 1.05 8.48
C SER A 29 -14.21 0.04 8.86
N LEU A 30 -13.04 0.51 9.31
CA LEU A 30 -11.84 -0.30 9.57
C LEU A 30 -11.41 -1.16 8.37
N ASN A 31 -11.93 -0.85 7.18
CA ASN A 31 -11.67 -1.59 5.95
C ASN A 31 -10.55 -0.88 5.15
N LYS A 32 -9.51 -1.63 4.77
CA LYS A 32 -8.36 -1.06 4.08
C LYS A 32 -8.69 -0.53 2.68
N GLY A 33 -9.64 -1.14 1.97
CA GLY A 33 -10.15 -0.64 0.68
C GLY A 33 -10.80 0.74 0.81
N ASP A 34 -11.62 0.96 1.85
CA ASP A 34 -12.18 2.28 2.14
C ASP A 34 -11.09 3.31 2.52
N LEU A 35 -10.05 2.87 3.24
CA LEU A 35 -8.92 3.74 3.58
C LEU A 35 -8.22 4.21 2.31
N VAL A 36 -7.86 3.28 1.42
CA VAL A 36 -7.22 3.60 0.13
C VAL A 36 -8.10 4.53 -0.69
N LYS A 37 -9.41 4.26 -0.77
CA LYS A 37 -10.37 5.14 -1.46
C LYS A 37 -10.36 6.56 -0.89
N SER A 38 -10.30 6.70 0.43
CA SER A 38 -10.25 8.01 1.09
C SER A 38 -8.96 8.77 0.76
N ILE A 39 -7.82 8.07 0.66
CA ILE A 39 -6.52 8.64 0.29
C ILE A 39 -6.54 9.08 -1.17
N MET A 40 -7.07 8.25 -2.07
CA MET A 40 -7.22 8.61 -3.48
C MET A 40 -8.05 9.88 -3.66
N ASN A 41 -9.19 9.98 -2.99
CA ASN A 41 -10.04 11.17 -3.02
C ASN A 41 -9.35 12.41 -2.44
N LYS A 42 -8.60 12.24 -1.33
CA LYS A 42 -7.87 13.34 -0.67
C LYS A 42 -6.83 13.97 -1.60
N TYR A 43 -6.15 13.15 -2.40
CA TYR A 43 -5.03 13.57 -3.26
C TYR A 43 -5.37 13.64 -4.75
N ASP A 44 -6.65 13.43 -5.11
CA ASP A 44 -7.13 13.35 -6.50
C ASP A 44 -6.34 12.35 -7.38
N ILE A 45 -5.93 11.23 -6.79
CA ILE A 45 -5.15 10.18 -7.45
C ILE A 45 -6.06 9.40 -8.40
N LYS A 46 -5.64 9.25 -9.67
CA LYS A 46 -6.36 8.48 -10.70
C LYS A 46 -5.74 7.11 -10.95
N GLU A 47 -4.42 7.03 -10.89
CA GLU A 47 -3.65 5.81 -11.11
C GLU A 47 -2.63 5.66 -9.98
N ALA A 48 -2.58 4.46 -9.40
CA ALA A 48 -1.66 4.10 -8.32
C ALA A 48 -1.50 2.59 -8.24
N ALA A 49 -0.58 2.16 -7.39
CA ALA A 49 -0.42 0.78 -6.98
C ALA A 49 -0.50 0.69 -5.45
N VAL A 50 -1.01 -0.43 -4.94
CA VAL A 50 -0.88 -0.80 -3.52
C VAL A 50 0.16 -1.90 -3.43
N VAL A 51 1.12 -1.72 -2.52
CA VAL A 51 2.26 -2.63 -2.33
C VAL A 51 2.18 -3.18 -0.91
N GLY A 52 2.09 -4.50 -0.75
CA GLY A 52 2.01 -5.14 0.56
C GLY A 52 2.03 -6.67 0.50
N ASP A 53 2.30 -7.30 1.64
CA ASP A 53 2.45 -8.76 1.79
C ASP A 53 1.16 -9.47 2.17
N ARG A 54 0.11 -8.73 2.56
CA ARG A 54 -1.14 -9.28 3.08
C ARG A 54 -2.29 -9.23 2.08
N LEU A 55 -3.21 -10.19 2.17
CA LEU A 55 -4.46 -10.20 1.39
C LEU A 55 -5.27 -8.91 1.53
N SER A 56 -5.21 -8.27 2.71
CA SER A 56 -5.88 -6.99 2.93
C SER A 56 -5.34 -5.87 2.03
N ASP A 57 -4.05 -5.88 1.69
CA ASP A 57 -3.42 -4.90 0.80
C ASP A 57 -3.80 -5.18 -0.65
N ILE A 58 -3.78 -6.46 -1.05
CA ILE A 58 -4.21 -6.92 -2.37
C ILE A 58 -5.67 -6.57 -2.63
N ASN A 59 -6.56 -6.84 -1.67
CA ASN A 59 -7.97 -6.48 -1.78
C ASN A 59 -8.18 -4.97 -1.82
N ALA A 60 -7.43 -4.20 -1.02
CA ALA A 60 -7.54 -2.74 -1.04
C ALA A 60 -7.16 -2.14 -2.41
N ALA A 61 -6.21 -2.76 -3.12
CA ALA A 61 -5.89 -2.41 -4.50
C ALA A 61 -7.06 -2.71 -5.43
N LYS A 62 -7.55 -3.96 -5.41
CA LYS A 62 -8.60 -4.45 -6.30
C LYS A 62 -9.94 -3.74 -6.11
N ASP A 63 -10.33 -3.47 -4.87
CA ASP A 63 -11.55 -2.74 -4.52
C ASP A 63 -11.56 -1.31 -5.11
N ASN A 64 -10.37 -0.77 -5.40
CA ASN A 64 -10.18 0.56 -5.97
C ASN A 64 -9.69 0.54 -7.42
N GLY A 65 -9.63 -0.61 -8.07
CA GLY A 65 -9.16 -0.75 -9.45
C GLY A 65 -7.70 -0.37 -9.65
N LEU A 66 -6.87 -0.53 -8.63
CA LEU A 66 -5.43 -0.23 -8.64
C LEU A 66 -4.61 -1.49 -8.89
N LEU A 67 -3.35 -1.30 -9.33
CA LEU A 67 -2.39 -2.40 -9.46
C LEU A 67 -2.06 -2.98 -8.08
N ALA A 68 -2.28 -4.29 -7.90
CA ALA A 68 -1.94 -5.03 -6.69
C ALA A 68 -0.53 -5.62 -6.80
N ILE A 69 0.43 -5.09 -6.03
CA ILE A 69 1.80 -5.61 -5.96
C ILE A 69 2.00 -6.35 -4.64
N GLY A 70 2.08 -7.68 -4.72
CA GLY A 70 2.37 -8.57 -3.59
C GLY A 70 3.86 -8.56 -3.26
N CYS A 71 4.21 -8.40 -1.99
CA CYS A 71 5.59 -8.53 -1.53
C CYS A 71 5.83 -9.90 -0.90
N ASN A 72 6.73 -10.70 -1.48
CA ASN A 72 7.05 -12.04 -1.00
C ASN A 72 8.16 -12.06 0.06
N PHE A 73 7.93 -11.28 1.12
CA PHE A 73 8.81 -11.22 2.29
C PHE A 73 8.01 -10.89 3.55
N ASP A 74 8.65 -11.03 4.70
CA ASP A 74 8.07 -10.82 6.04
C ASP A 74 6.91 -11.76 6.39
N PHE A 75 5.64 -11.34 6.22
CA PHE A 75 4.46 -12.13 6.62
C PHE A 75 3.67 -12.69 5.44
N ALA A 76 4.27 -12.69 4.25
CA ALA A 76 3.63 -13.15 3.04
C ALA A 76 3.18 -14.62 3.13
N GLN A 77 2.02 -14.92 2.54
CA GLN A 77 1.48 -16.27 2.40
C GLN A 77 1.21 -16.53 0.92
N GLU A 78 1.59 -17.70 0.43
CA GLU A 78 1.51 -18.05 -1.00
C GLU A 78 0.09 -17.94 -1.56
N ASP A 79 -0.92 -18.32 -0.77
CA ASP A 79 -2.33 -18.24 -1.12
C ASP A 79 -2.88 -16.79 -1.12
N GLU A 80 -2.37 -15.93 -0.23
CA GLU A 80 -2.64 -14.49 -0.28
C GLU A 80 -1.98 -13.88 -1.54
N LEU A 81 -0.69 -14.14 -1.78
CA LEU A 81 0.08 -13.59 -2.91
C LEU A 81 -0.41 -14.05 -4.28
N ALA A 82 -0.97 -15.26 -4.38
CA ALA A 82 -1.58 -15.76 -5.62
C ALA A 82 -2.71 -14.85 -6.17
N GLN A 83 -3.19 -13.91 -5.35
CA GLN A 83 -4.20 -12.94 -5.73
C GLN A 83 -3.60 -11.60 -6.19
N ALA A 84 -2.30 -11.36 -6.07
CA ALA A 84 -1.68 -10.13 -6.57
C ALA A 84 -1.57 -10.14 -8.11
N ASP A 85 -1.50 -8.96 -8.73
CA ASP A 85 -1.26 -8.83 -10.17
C ASP A 85 0.22 -9.07 -10.52
N VAL A 86 1.10 -8.63 -9.62
CA VAL A 86 2.56 -8.82 -9.69
C VAL A 86 3.05 -9.18 -8.29
N VAL A 87 3.97 -10.14 -8.21
CA VAL A 87 4.69 -10.48 -6.97
C VAL A 87 6.15 -10.05 -7.13
N ILE A 88 6.69 -9.38 -6.12
CA ILE A 88 8.10 -8.98 -6.03
C ILE A 88 8.76 -9.62 -4.82
N ASP A 89 10.04 -9.94 -4.94
CA ASP A 89 10.86 -10.47 -3.86
C ASP A 89 11.75 -9.37 -3.23
N ASP A 90 11.91 -8.23 -3.91
CA ASP A 90 12.66 -7.06 -3.41
C ASP A 90 11.99 -5.73 -3.84
N LEU A 91 11.92 -4.75 -2.93
CA LEU A 91 11.35 -3.41 -3.22
C LEU A 91 12.05 -2.68 -4.38
N MET A 92 13.31 -3.04 -4.69
CA MET A 92 14.05 -2.48 -5.82
C MET A 92 13.44 -2.85 -7.17
N GLU A 93 12.68 -3.94 -7.27
CA GLU A 93 11.95 -4.36 -8.47
C GLU A 93 10.85 -3.36 -8.86
N LEU A 94 10.32 -2.58 -7.90
CA LEU A 94 9.35 -1.51 -8.17
C LEU A 94 9.87 -0.50 -9.20
N LYS A 95 11.19 -0.31 -9.29
CA LYS A 95 11.81 0.58 -10.29
C LYS A 95 11.59 0.12 -11.73
N GLY A 96 11.36 -1.18 -11.95
CA GLY A 96 11.02 -1.73 -13.27
C GLY A 96 9.53 -1.75 -13.56
N ILE A 97 8.68 -1.66 -12.53
CA ILE A 97 7.22 -1.77 -12.63
C ILE A 97 6.55 -0.40 -12.78
N LEU A 98 6.89 0.54 -11.90
CA LEU A 98 6.24 1.85 -11.83
C LEU A 98 6.54 2.83 -12.99
N PRO A 99 7.58 2.68 -13.83
CA PRO A 99 7.68 3.45 -15.08
C PRO A 99 6.47 3.25 -16.01
N ALA A 100 5.67 2.19 -15.82
CA ALA A 100 4.43 1.94 -16.54
C ALA A 100 3.19 2.67 -15.96
N VAL A 101 3.30 3.29 -14.78
CA VAL A 101 2.20 4.00 -14.08
C VAL A 101 2.38 5.53 -14.20
N GLN A 102 2.83 6.00 -15.36
CA GLN A 102 2.97 7.44 -15.64
C GLN A 102 1.81 7.93 -16.53
N ARG A 103 0.80 8.56 -15.93
CA ARG A 103 0.11 9.76 -16.45
C ARG A 103 -0.44 10.64 -15.34
#